data_AF-A0A6G0YKV2-F1
#
_entry.id   AF-A0A6G0YKV2-F1
#
_cell.length_a   1.000
_cell.length_b   1.000
_cell.length_c   1.000
_cell.angle_alpha   90.00
_cell.angle_beta   90.00
_cell.angle_gamma   90.00
#
_symmetry.space_group_name_H-M   'P 1'
#
loop_
_entity.id
_entity.type
_entity.pdbx_description
1 polymer ?
#
loop_
_entity_poly.entity_id
_entity_poly.type
_entity_poly.pdbx_seq_one_letter_code
_entity_poly.pdbx_strand_id
1 'polypeptide(L)'
;MCVPSTERIGHKCSSDNTYRKIMSKCKTMWILGTVAALFIVSMALQNYTVNQYVRAILKLTVMQLIDLNNFKNLLHDSCLVYKKIPERELSESECYSCESIDRVDVVYKAEDVLESYADLNWPVAFQSNVKTNVTVEDVALTFLIGDLFPCDYESNLKIDPLRAIEMKYGWFMHWRNCDDVQGKIMRALYRPDSFLSISSETWTIMSFKYKTFHYKQINMYYDGRVAVSQISGTFDYRLVPKNPCTKICNHLDGRLETYHTRKYNYLFL
;
A
#
# COMPACT_ATOMS: atom_id res chain seq x y z
N MET A 1 -55.86 -54.95 -65.44
CA MET A 1 -56.27 -53.96 -66.47
C MET A 1 -55.68 -52.61 -66.09
N CYS A 2 -55.00 -51.99 -67.06
CA CYS A 2 -54.65 -50.56 -67.21
C CYS A 2 -53.81 -49.84 -66.13
N VAL A 3 -52.55 -49.61 -66.52
CA VAL A 3 -51.62 -48.49 -66.26
C VAL A 3 -52.11 -47.24 -67.07
N PRO A 4 -51.60 -45.97 -67.03
CA PRO A 4 -50.90 -45.10 -66.05
C PRO A 4 -51.50 -43.65 -65.90
N SER A 5 -50.79 -42.82 -65.10
CA SER A 5 -50.41 -41.40 -65.37
C SER A 5 -51.38 -40.26 -65.05
N THR A 6 -50.96 -39.39 -64.14
CA THR A 6 -50.80 -37.95 -64.44
C THR A 6 -49.71 -37.34 -63.56
N GLU A 7 -48.71 -36.75 -64.23
CA GLU A 7 -47.81 -35.77 -63.64
C GLU A 7 -48.62 -34.63 -63.00
N ARG A 8 -48.16 -34.13 -61.84
CA ARG A 8 -48.31 -32.71 -61.56
C ARG A 8 -47.10 -32.14 -60.83
N ILE A 9 -46.39 -31.34 -61.61
CA ILE A 9 -45.35 -30.38 -61.28
C ILE A 9 -45.75 -29.49 -60.10
N GLY A 10 -44.81 -29.28 -59.18
CA GLY A 10 -44.56 -28.01 -58.50
C GLY A 10 -45.50 -27.61 -57.36
N HIS A 11 -44.94 -27.49 -56.15
CA HIS A 11 -44.76 -26.18 -55.51
C HIS A 11 -43.80 -26.31 -54.32
N LYS A 12 -42.52 -26.00 -54.56
CA LYS A 12 -41.58 -25.63 -53.49
C LYS A 12 -42.17 -24.41 -52.81
N CYS A 13 -42.70 -24.58 -51.60
CA CYS A 13 -43.22 -23.47 -50.82
C CYS A 13 -42.09 -22.48 -50.53
N SER A 14 -42.23 -21.27 -51.10
CA SER A 14 -41.42 -20.05 -50.87
C SER A 14 -41.38 -19.60 -49.40
N SER A 15 -42.07 -20.31 -48.50
CA SER A 15 -42.26 -19.96 -47.09
C SER A 15 -41.04 -20.26 -46.21
N ASP A 16 -40.34 -21.37 -46.46
CA ASP A 16 -39.26 -21.83 -45.55
C ASP A 16 -38.00 -20.95 -45.61
N ASN A 17 -37.72 -20.39 -46.79
CA ASN A 17 -36.61 -19.48 -47.00
C ASN A 17 -36.89 -18.07 -46.42
N THR A 18 -38.18 -17.71 -46.30
CA THR A 18 -38.59 -16.41 -45.76
C THR A 18 -38.57 -16.44 -44.22
N TYR A 19 -39.04 -17.53 -43.61
CA TYR A 19 -39.01 -17.73 -42.17
C TYR A 19 -37.57 -17.80 -41.62
N ARG A 20 -36.68 -18.54 -42.29
CA ARG A 20 -35.27 -18.65 -41.91
C ARG A 20 -34.51 -17.32 -42.01
N LYS A 21 -34.88 -16.47 -42.98
CA LYS A 21 -34.31 -15.14 -43.21
C LYS A 21 -34.84 -14.10 -42.21
N ILE A 22 -36.08 -14.23 -41.74
CA ILE A 22 -36.64 -13.40 -40.66
C ILE A 22 -36.00 -13.80 -39.32
N MET A 23 -35.85 -15.09 -39.04
CA MET A 23 -35.25 -15.58 -37.81
C MET A 23 -33.75 -15.26 -37.71
N SER A 24 -33.01 -15.27 -38.83
CA SER A 24 -31.60 -14.82 -38.84
C SER A 24 -31.50 -13.32 -38.59
N LYS A 25 -32.38 -12.49 -39.17
CA LYS A 25 -32.45 -11.05 -38.94
C LYS A 25 -32.80 -10.70 -37.49
N CYS A 26 -33.73 -11.41 -36.86
CA CYS A 26 -34.02 -11.24 -35.43
C CYS A 26 -32.82 -11.61 -34.55
N LYS A 27 -32.09 -12.70 -34.87
CA LYS A 27 -30.85 -13.04 -34.16
C LYS A 27 -29.76 -11.98 -34.35
N THR A 28 -29.59 -11.45 -35.57
CA THR A 28 -28.61 -10.38 -35.82
C THR A 28 -28.98 -9.09 -35.10
N MET A 29 -30.26 -8.72 -35.05
CA MET A 29 -30.72 -7.56 -34.30
C MET A 29 -30.55 -7.73 -32.79
N TRP A 30 -30.79 -8.93 -32.24
CA TRP A 30 -30.51 -9.21 -30.83
C TRP A 30 -29.02 -9.08 -30.50
N ILE A 31 -28.15 -9.63 -31.35
CA ILE A 31 -26.69 -9.52 -31.17
C ILE A 31 -26.23 -8.07 -31.31
N LEU A 32 -26.72 -7.32 -32.30
CA LEU A 32 -26.41 -5.90 -32.43
C LEU A 32 -26.90 -5.09 -31.22
N GLY A 33 -28.09 -5.41 -30.70
CA GLY A 33 -28.64 -4.77 -29.51
C GLY A 33 -27.80 -5.01 -28.27
N THR A 34 -27.34 -6.24 -28.03
CA THR A 34 -26.47 -6.54 -26.88
C THR A 34 -25.10 -5.91 -27.01
N VAL A 35 -24.51 -5.91 -28.21
CA VAL A 35 -23.22 -5.24 -28.47
C VAL A 35 -23.34 -3.73 -28.27
N ALA A 36 -24.41 -3.10 -28.76
CA ALA A 36 -24.66 -1.67 -28.56
C ALA A 36 -24.83 -1.33 -27.07
N ALA A 37 -25.58 -2.14 -26.32
CA ALA A 37 -25.75 -1.97 -24.88
C ALA A 37 -24.42 -2.09 -24.12
N LEU A 38 -23.60 -3.10 -24.44
CA LEU A 38 -22.27 -3.27 -23.85
C LEU A 38 -21.33 -2.09 -24.15
N PHE A 39 -21.43 -1.51 -25.34
CA PHE A 39 -20.65 -0.35 -25.73
C PHE A 39 -21.08 0.93 -24.99
N ILE A 40 -22.38 1.12 -24.78
CA ILE A 40 -22.91 2.23 -23.97
C ILE A 40 -22.46 2.09 -22.51
N VAL A 41 -22.51 0.88 -21.96
CA VAL A 41 -22.06 0.59 -20.59
C VAL A 41 -20.54 0.80 -20.45
N SER A 42 -19.74 0.38 -21.44
CA SER A 42 -18.29 0.59 -21.40
C SER A 42 -17.93 2.08 -21.48
N MET A 43 -18.62 2.87 -22.31
CA MET A 43 -18.45 4.32 -22.35
C MET A 43 -18.89 4.99 -21.04
N ALA A 44 -19.99 4.54 -20.43
CA ALA A 44 -20.41 5.05 -19.13
C ALA A 44 -19.39 4.72 -18.02
N LEU A 45 -18.75 3.54 -18.06
CA LEU A 45 -17.70 3.12 -17.14
C LEU A 45 -16.36 3.82 -17.34
N GLN A 46 -16.11 4.43 -18.52
CA GLN A 46 -14.95 5.31 -18.71
C GLN A 46 -15.08 6.62 -17.94
N ASN A 47 -16.30 7.03 -17.57
CA ASN A 47 -16.51 8.19 -16.72
C ASN A 47 -16.08 7.86 -15.28
N TYR A 48 -15.09 8.61 -14.78
CA TYR A 48 -14.50 8.42 -13.45
C TYR A 48 -15.55 8.38 -12.34
N THR A 49 -16.51 9.30 -12.36
CA THR A 49 -17.56 9.40 -11.32
C THR A 49 -18.45 8.17 -11.32
N VAL A 50 -18.91 7.72 -12.49
CA VAL A 50 -19.78 6.54 -12.64
C VAL A 50 -19.03 5.27 -12.24
N ASN A 51 -17.78 5.12 -12.65
CA ASN A 51 -16.91 4.01 -12.27
C ASN A 51 -16.73 3.92 -10.75
N GLN A 52 -16.54 5.05 -10.07
CA GLN A 52 -16.44 5.09 -8.61
C GLN A 52 -17.74 4.64 -7.93
N TYR A 53 -18.90 5.11 -8.40
CA TYR A 53 -20.19 4.67 -7.86
C TYR A 53 -20.44 3.17 -8.07
N VAL A 54 -20.17 2.65 -9.27
CA VAL A 54 -20.33 1.21 -9.56
C VAL A 54 -19.39 0.37 -8.68
N ARG A 55 -18.14 0.79 -8.51
CA ARG A 55 -17.18 0.13 -7.60
C ARG A 55 -17.64 0.17 -6.15
N ALA A 56 -18.18 1.30 -5.69
CA ALA A 56 -18.70 1.44 -4.34
C ALA A 56 -19.88 0.49 -4.10
N ILE A 57 -20.85 0.45 -5.02
CA ILE A 57 -22.01 -0.46 -4.94
C ILE A 57 -21.55 -1.92 -4.96
N LEU A 58 -20.63 -2.29 -5.85
CA LEU A 58 -20.12 -3.66 -5.95
C LEU A 58 -19.42 -4.11 -4.66
N LYS A 59 -18.58 -3.27 -4.05
CA LYS A 59 -17.96 -3.64 -2.78
C LYS A 59 -18.96 -3.67 -1.63
N LEU A 60 -19.97 -2.78 -1.60
CA LEU A 60 -21.03 -2.82 -0.58
C LEU A 60 -21.86 -4.11 -0.67
N THR A 61 -22.20 -4.56 -1.88
CA THR A 61 -22.91 -5.83 -2.06
C THR A 61 -22.03 -7.03 -1.71
N VAL A 62 -20.74 -7.01 -2.06
CA VAL A 62 -19.77 -8.03 -1.63
C VAL A 62 -19.62 -8.05 -0.10
N MET A 63 -19.57 -6.89 0.56
CA MET A 63 -19.52 -6.77 2.02
C MET A 63 -20.77 -7.36 2.70
N GLN A 64 -21.95 -7.21 2.11
CA GLN A 64 -23.19 -7.81 2.63
C GLN A 64 -23.28 -9.32 2.40
N LEU A 65 -22.59 -9.85 1.39
CA LEU A 65 -22.61 -11.27 1.02
C LEU A 65 -21.50 -12.10 1.68
N ILE A 66 -20.44 -11.45 2.18
CA ILE A 66 -19.32 -12.14 2.84
C ILE A 66 -19.64 -12.33 4.32
N ASP A 67 -19.48 -13.57 4.78
CA ASP A 67 -19.51 -13.94 6.19
C ASP A 67 -18.49 -13.10 6.99
N LEU A 68 -18.95 -12.47 8.07
CA LEU A 68 -18.22 -11.50 8.88
C LEU A 68 -16.86 -12.03 9.39
N ASN A 69 -16.68 -13.35 9.48
CA ASN A 69 -15.41 -13.97 9.84
C ASN A 69 -14.29 -13.81 8.80
N ASN A 70 -14.62 -13.58 7.52
CA ASN A 70 -13.62 -13.37 6.44
C ASN A 70 -13.23 -11.90 6.22
N PHE A 71 -13.86 -10.95 6.92
CA PHE A 71 -13.60 -9.52 6.76
C PHE A 71 -12.17 -9.08 7.14
N LYS A 72 -11.49 -9.84 8.02
CA LYS A 72 -10.09 -9.55 8.40
C LYS A 72 -9.17 -9.38 7.19
N ASN A 73 -9.43 -10.11 6.09
CA ASN A 73 -8.61 -10.04 4.88
C ASN A 73 -9.02 -8.89 3.93
N LEU A 74 -10.23 -8.34 4.06
CA LEU A 74 -10.75 -7.24 3.24
C LEU A 74 -10.48 -5.85 3.84
N LEU A 75 -10.24 -5.78 5.15
CA LEU A 75 -9.84 -4.56 5.87
C LEU A 75 -8.45 -4.04 5.44
N HIS A 76 -7.62 -4.88 4.86
CA HIS A 76 -6.29 -4.50 4.34
C HIS A 76 -6.31 -4.12 2.86
N ASP A 77 -7.47 -4.14 2.21
CA ASP A 77 -7.57 -3.73 0.83
C ASP A 77 -7.80 -2.21 0.72
N SER A 78 -7.29 -1.63 -0.36
CA SER A 78 -7.30 -0.18 -0.61
C SER A 78 -8.71 0.44 -0.42
N CYS A 79 -8.78 1.48 0.45
CA CYS A 79 -10.02 2.19 0.76
C CYS A 79 -10.67 2.78 -0.50
N LEU A 80 -11.98 2.56 -0.67
CA LEU A 80 -12.77 3.03 -1.84
C LEU A 80 -12.82 4.55 -1.97
N VAL A 81 -12.82 5.23 -0.83
CA VAL A 81 -12.79 6.68 -0.76
C VAL A 81 -11.53 6.99 0.01
N TYR A 82 -10.51 7.48 -0.70
CA TYR A 82 -9.43 8.18 -0.04
C TYR A 82 -10.04 9.45 0.54
N LYS A 83 -10.47 9.37 1.80
CA LYS A 83 -10.81 10.57 2.55
C LYS A 83 -9.47 11.23 2.81
N LYS A 84 -9.10 12.21 1.96
CA LYS A 84 -7.95 13.08 2.24
C LYS A 84 -8.19 13.59 3.66
N ILE A 85 -7.32 13.18 4.58
CA ILE A 85 -7.35 13.70 5.95
C ILE A 85 -7.23 15.21 5.74
N PRO A 86 -8.24 15.99 6.15
CA PRO A 86 -8.19 17.42 5.92
C PRO A 86 -6.90 17.94 6.55
N GLU A 87 -6.14 18.72 5.79
CA GLU A 87 -4.97 19.45 6.28
C GLU A 87 -5.47 20.38 7.38
N ARG A 88 -5.44 19.90 8.61
CA ARG A 88 -5.82 20.66 9.79
C ARG A 88 -4.55 21.30 10.29
N GLU A 89 -4.53 22.62 10.27
CA GLU A 89 -3.45 23.37 10.91
C GLU A 89 -3.47 23.10 12.41
N LEU A 90 -2.31 22.69 12.93
CA LEU A 90 -2.12 22.37 14.34
C LEU A 90 -2.16 23.67 15.15
N SER A 91 -3.06 23.74 16.12
CA SER A 91 -3.18 24.90 17.02
C SER A 91 -2.27 24.76 18.24
N GLU A 92 -1.86 25.89 18.85
CA GLU A 92 -1.04 25.85 20.08
C GLU A 92 -1.74 25.11 21.24
N SER A 93 -3.07 25.18 21.33
CA SER A 93 -3.84 24.47 22.37
C SER A 93 -3.77 22.95 22.26
N GLU A 94 -3.47 22.42 21.08
CA GLU A 94 -3.34 20.97 20.86
C GLU A 94 -1.95 20.46 21.23
N CYS A 95 -0.99 21.37 21.48
CA CYS A 95 0.37 21.01 21.85
C CYS A 95 0.50 20.57 23.31
N TYR A 96 -0.39 21.00 24.22
CA TYR A 96 -0.26 20.69 25.65
C TYR A 96 -0.22 19.19 25.98
N SER A 97 -0.77 18.35 25.10
CA SER A 97 -0.75 16.89 25.24
C SER A 97 0.65 16.27 25.27
N CYS A 98 1.67 16.96 24.75
CA CYS A 98 3.05 16.47 24.74
C CYS A 98 3.84 16.88 26.00
N GLU A 99 3.33 17.82 26.82
CA GLU A 99 4.11 18.39 27.94
C GLU A 99 4.44 17.35 28.99
N SER A 100 3.56 16.34 29.13
CA SER A 100 3.75 15.21 30.04
C SER A 100 4.69 14.15 29.50
N ILE A 101 5.15 14.25 28.24
CA ILE A 101 5.99 13.24 27.60
C ILE A 101 7.44 13.68 27.70
N ASP A 102 8.21 12.97 28.54
CA ASP A 102 9.64 13.18 28.73
C ASP A 102 10.50 12.13 28.01
N ARG A 103 9.91 10.97 27.69
CA ARG A 103 10.56 9.86 26.99
C ARG A 103 9.56 9.06 26.15
N VAL A 104 10.09 8.27 25.22
CA VAL A 104 9.31 7.30 24.46
C VAL A 104 9.16 6.03 25.29
N ASP A 105 7.94 5.64 25.62
CA ASP A 105 7.65 4.42 26.36
C ASP A 105 7.85 3.18 25.49
N VAL A 106 8.24 2.06 26.13
CA VAL A 106 8.44 0.76 25.47
C VAL A 106 7.31 -0.19 25.87
N VAL A 107 6.55 -0.66 24.90
CA VAL A 107 5.45 -1.61 25.08
C VAL A 107 5.74 -2.95 24.40
N TYR A 108 5.11 -4.01 24.92
CA TYR A 108 5.35 -5.39 24.49
C TYR A 108 4.14 -6.04 23.84
N LYS A 109 2.96 -5.43 24.01
CA LYS A 109 1.69 -5.90 23.43
C LYS A 109 1.25 -4.93 22.34
N ALA A 110 0.74 -5.48 21.25
CA ALA A 110 0.29 -4.67 20.11
C ALA A 110 -0.99 -3.89 20.45
N GLU A 111 -1.82 -4.45 21.33
CA GLU A 111 -3.07 -3.85 21.79
C GLU A 111 -2.80 -2.53 22.52
N ASP A 112 -1.75 -2.49 23.35
CA ASP A 112 -1.34 -1.29 24.09
C ASP A 112 -1.02 -0.13 23.13
N VAL A 113 -0.37 -0.41 21.99
CA VAL A 113 -0.05 0.61 20.97
C VAL A 113 -1.33 1.26 20.42
N LEU A 114 -2.32 0.44 20.07
CA LEU A 114 -3.55 0.89 19.42
C LEU A 114 -4.52 1.57 20.39
N GLU A 115 -4.65 1.05 21.62
CA GLU A 115 -5.63 1.55 22.57
C GLU A 115 -5.11 2.73 23.42
N SER A 116 -3.80 2.78 23.68
CA SER A 116 -3.24 3.75 24.65
C SER A 116 -2.42 4.88 24.02
N TYR A 117 -1.79 4.67 22.86
CA TYR A 117 -0.84 5.65 22.28
C TYR A 117 -1.32 6.21 20.95
N ALA A 118 -1.85 5.34 20.09
CA ALA A 118 -2.36 5.70 18.78
C ALA A 118 -3.38 6.84 18.87
N ASP A 119 -4.43 6.72 19.69
CA ASP A 119 -5.49 7.74 19.77
C ASP A 119 -5.01 9.09 20.32
N LEU A 120 -3.96 9.09 21.14
CA LEU A 120 -3.35 10.30 21.69
C LEU A 120 -2.31 10.94 20.77
N ASN A 121 -1.97 10.30 19.65
CA ASN A 121 -0.82 10.64 18.79
C ASN A 121 0.48 10.75 19.61
N TRP A 122 0.64 9.85 20.59
CA TRP A 122 1.85 9.78 21.40
C TRP A 122 2.86 8.83 20.77
N PRO A 123 4.15 9.20 20.72
CA PRO A 123 5.17 8.32 20.20
C PRO A 123 5.40 7.15 21.16
N VAL A 124 5.53 5.94 20.60
CA VAL A 124 5.72 4.72 21.39
C VAL A 124 6.69 3.78 20.70
N ALA A 125 7.53 3.10 21.47
CA ALA A 125 8.38 2.03 21.00
C ALA A 125 7.71 0.67 21.28
N PHE A 126 7.53 -0.15 20.26
CA PHE A 126 7.00 -1.51 20.41
C PHE A 126 8.11 -2.53 20.21
N GLN A 127 8.30 -3.41 21.20
CA GLN A 127 9.19 -4.54 21.05
C GLN A 127 8.44 -5.73 20.44
N SER A 128 8.82 -6.08 19.22
CA SER A 128 8.20 -7.16 18.48
C SER A 128 8.77 -8.52 18.79
N ASN A 129 7.92 -9.53 18.60
CA ASN A 129 8.31 -10.93 18.69
C ASN A 129 8.69 -11.53 17.33
N VAL A 130 8.54 -10.78 16.24
CA VAL A 130 8.96 -11.20 14.90
C VAL A 130 10.48 -11.30 14.88
N LYS A 131 10.98 -12.45 14.41
CA LYS A 131 12.40 -12.68 14.19
C LYS A 131 12.69 -12.61 12.70
N THR A 132 13.81 -12.00 12.35
CA THR A 132 14.27 -11.90 10.96
C THR A 132 15.67 -12.43 10.79
N ASN A 133 15.95 -12.89 9.58
CA ASN A 133 17.30 -13.23 9.15
C ASN A 133 17.81 -12.30 8.05
N VAL A 134 17.06 -11.23 7.74
CA VAL A 134 17.40 -10.26 6.69
C VAL A 134 18.72 -9.58 7.01
N THR A 135 19.64 -9.61 6.05
CA THR A 135 20.95 -8.96 6.12
C THR A 135 20.93 -7.63 5.38
N VAL A 136 22.00 -6.84 5.56
CA VAL A 136 22.16 -5.56 4.83
C VAL A 136 22.32 -5.83 3.35
N GLU A 137 23.00 -6.92 3.00
CA GLU A 137 23.22 -7.39 1.64
C GLU A 137 21.88 -7.75 0.96
N ASP A 138 20.95 -8.42 1.66
CA ASP A 138 19.64 -8.76 1.10
C ASP A 138 18.81 -7.50 0.74
N VAL A 139 18.83 -6.50 1.63
CA VAL A 139 18.14 -5.22 1.41
C VAL A 139 18.78 -4.46 0.27
N ALA A 140 20.10 -4.45 0.19
CA ALA A 140 20.82 -3.84 -0.90
C ALA A 140 20.57 -4.52 -2.24
N LEU A 141 20.58 -5.84 -2.30
CA LEU A 141 20.26 -6.59 -3.53
C LEU A 141 18.86 -6.22 -4.05
N THR A 142 17.89 -6.02 -3.16
CA THR A 142 16.54 -5.57 -3.55
C THR A 142 16.54 -4.22 -4.26
N PHE A 143 17.43 -3.31 -3.87
CA PHE A 143 17.60 -2.03 -4.55
C PHE A 143 18.08 -2.19 -6.00
N LEU A 144 18.83 -3.25 -6.30
CA LEU A 144 19.59 -3.40 -7.55
C LEU A 144 18.95 -4.34 -8.55
N ILE A 145 18.03 -5.18 -8.11
CA ILE A 145 17.40 -6.22 -8.94
C ILE A 145 16.42 -5.63 -9.99
N GLY A 146 16.23 -4.31 -10.05
CA GLY A 146 15.38 -3.68 -11.06
C GLY A 146 16.00 -2.47 -11.75
N ASP A 147 15.52 -2.18 -12.97
CA ASP A 147 15.66 -0.87 -13.65
C ASP A 147 14.90 0.26 -12.93
N LEU A 148 14.54 0.04 -11.67
CA LEU A 148 13.69 0.91 -10.87
C LEU A 148 14.59 1.82 -10.04
N PHE A 149 14.63 3.09 -10.42
CA PHE A 149 15.37 4.10 -9.67
C PHE A 149 14.66 4.37 -8.34
N PRO A 150 15.38 4.41 -7.21
CA PRO A 150 14.81 4.88 -5.97
C PRO A 150 14.32 6.33 -6.09
N CYS A 151 13.28 6.67 -5.34
CA CYS A 151 12.94 8.06 -5.12
C CYS A 151 13.76 8.62 -3.94
N ASP A 152 14.11 9.90 -4.01
CA ASP A 152 14.71 10.64 -2.89
C ASP A 152 15.95 9.97 -2.27
N TYR A 153 16.80 9.40 -3.14
CA TYR A 153 18.06 8.80 -2.72
C TYR A 153 19.02 9.86 -2.19
N GLU A 154 19.47 9.68 -0.96
CA GLU A 154 20.52 10.50 -0.36
C GLU A 154 21.62 9.62 0.24
N SER A 155 22.87 10.04 0.05
CA SER A 155 24.04 9.39 0.61
C SER A 155 25.18 10.40 0.75
N ASN A 156 26.11 10.16 1.69
CA ASN A 156 27.39 10.87 1.70
C ASN A 156 28.32 10.43 0.56
N LEU A 157 28.04 9.29 -0.06
CA LEU A 157 28.85 8.75 -1.15
C LEU A 157 28.19 9.05 -2.50
N LYS A 158 28.99 9.56 -3.45
CA LYS A 158 28.59 9.79 -4.84
C LYS A 158 28.98 8.60 -5.73
N ILE A 159 28.67 7.38 -5.28
CA ILE A 159 28.97 6.14 -6.00
C ILE A 159 27.76 5.21 -5.97
N ASP A 160 27.83 4.15 -6.76
CA ASP A 160 26.85 3.07 -6.76
C ASP A 160 26.70 2.42 -5.36
N PRO A 161 25.47 2.17 -4.89
CA PRO A 161 25.21 1.56 -3.58
C PRO A 161 25.87 0.19 -3.35
N LEU A 162 26.00 -0.68 -4.37
CA LEU A 162 26.75 -1.93 -4.23
C LEU A 162 28.18 -1.66 -3.83
N ARG A 163 28.79 -0.74 -4.58
CA ARG A 163 30.17 -0.37 -4.36
C ARG A 163 30.33 0.27 -3.00
N ALA A 164 29.35 1.03 -2.51
CA ALA A 164 29.35 1.57 -1.16
C ALA A 164 29.36 0.47 -0.10
N ILE A 165 28.58 -0.60 -0.26
CA ILE A 165 28.50 -1.70 0.72
C ILE A 165 29.81 -2.45 0.85
N GLU A 166 30.54 -2.62 -0.25
CA GLU A 166 31.86 -3.25 -0.24
C GLU A 166 32.96 -2.36 0.38
N MET A 167 32.70 -1.06 0.57
CA MET A 167 33.67 -0.14 1.14
C MET A 167 33.78 -0.29 2.65
N LYS A 168 35.03 -0.18 3.13
CA LYS A 168 35.36 -0.19 4.57
C LYS A 168 35.23 1.18 5.25
N TYR A 169 34.89 2.23 4.50
CA TYR A 169 34.71 3.59 5.02
C TYR A 169 33.29 3.82 5.53
N GLY A 170 33.11 4.84 6.38
CA GLY A 170 31.79 5.16 6.94
C GLY A 170 30.82 5.72 5.90
N TRP A 171 29.65 5.12 5.75
CA TRP A 171 28.63 5.55 4.80
C TRP A 171 27.22 5.48 5.34
N PHE A 172 26.37 6.37 4.84
CA PHE A 172 24.92 6.30 5.00
C PHE A 172 24.25 6.32 3.64
N MET A 173 23.09 5.71 3.55
CA MET A 173 22.19 5.85 2.44
C MET A 173 20.76 5.74 2.93
N HIS A 174 19.87 6.54 2.37
CA HIS A 174 18.45 6.33 2.52
C HIS A 174 17.73 6.67 1.23
N TRP A 175 16.59 6.02 1.03
CA TRP A 175 15.76 6.26 -0.13
C TRP A 175 14.31 5.85 0.15
N ARG A 176 13.42 6.33 -0.71
CA ARG A 176 12.03 5.95 -0.76
C ARG A 176 11.82 4.89 -1.84
N ASN A 177 11.23 3.76 -1.47
CA ASN A 177 10.68 2.77 -2.39
C ASN A 177 9.32 3.30 -2.89
N CYS A 178 9.33 3.99 -4.03
CA CYS A 178 8.14 4.63 -4.59
C CYS A 178 7.36 3.76 -5.57
N ASP A 179 7.96 2.67 -6.05
CA ASP A 179 7.31 1.71 -6.94
C ASP A 179 6.69 0.53 -6.15
N ASP A 180 5.47 0.12 -6.52
CA ASP A 180 4.77 -0.98 -5.88
C ASP A 180 5.52 -2.32 -6.01
N VAL A 181 6.29 -2.53 -7.08
CA VAL A 181 7.15 -3.72 -7.25
C VAL A 181 8.25 -3.73 -6.20
N GLN A 182 8.97 -2.61 -6.00
CA GLN A 182 10.01 -2.51 -4.96
C GLN A 182 9.41 -2.66 -3.57
N GLY A 183 8.25 -2.02 -3.32
CA GLY A 183 7.50 -2.18 -2.07
C GLY A 183 7.12 -3.65 -1.81
N LYS A 184 6.68 -4.39 -2.84
CA LYS A 184 6.36 -5.82 -2.74
C LYS A 184 7.59 -6.67 -2.42
N ILE A 185 8.73 -6.43 -3.06
CA ILE A 185 9.97 -7.17 -2.79
C ILE A 185 10.44 -6.91 -1.36
N MET A 186 10.40 -5.66 -0.90
CA MET A 186 10.75 -5.31 0.48
C MET A 186 9.81 -5.99 1.50
N ARG A 187 8.50 -6.03 1.22
CA ARG A 187 7.51 -6.78 2.02
C ARG A 187 7.71 -8.30 2.00
N ALA A 188 8.35 -8.83 0.97
CA ALA A 188 8.71 -10.24 0.88
C ALA A 188 9.94 -10.57 1.75
N LEU A 189 10.93 -9.66 1.79
CA LEU A 189 12.08 -9.77 2.69
C LEU A 189 11.68 -9.66 4.15
N TYR A 190 10.83 -8.67 4.45
CA TYR A 190 10.42 -8.37 5.81
C TYR A 190 8.91 -8.26 5.93
N ARG A 191 8.34 -9.09 6.79
CA ARG A 191 6.95 -8.98 7.23
C ARG A 191 6.90 -8.36 8.62
N PRO A 192 6.24 -7.20 8.79
CA PRO A 192 6.06 -6.59 10.09
C PRO A 192 5.00 -7.37 10.87
N ASP A 193 4.76 -6.95 12.11
CA ASP A 193 3.69 -7.47 12.92
C ASP A 193 2.33 -7.19 12.27
N SER A 194 1.38 -8.12 12.46
CA SER A 194 0.11 -8.12 11.72
C SER A 194 -0.79 -6.90 11.98
N PHE A 195 -0.56 -6.16 13.06
CA PHE A 195 -1.30 -4.92 13.34
C PHE A 195 -0.78 -3.72 12.52
N LEU A 196 0.38 -3.85 11.89
CA LEU A 196 0.95 -2.85 10.99
C LEU A 196 0.52 -3.14 9.55
N SER A 197 -0.28 -2.23 8.98
CA SER A 197 -0.48 -2.18 7.54
C SER A 197 0.70 -1.43 6.90
N ILE A 198 1.49 -2.12 6.06
CA ILE A 198 2.55 -1.44 5.30
C ILE A 198 1.91 -0.71 4.12
N SER A 199 2.16 0.60 4.05
CA SER A 199 1.94 1.39 2.85
C SER A 199 2.67 0.79 1.63
N SER A 200 2.20 1.12 0.43
CA SER A 200 2.95 0.84 -0.80
C SER A 200 4.29 1.57 -0.81
N GLU A 201 4.33 2.77 -0.24
CA GLU A 201 5.54 3.58 -0.09
C GLU A 201 6.23 3.28 1.23
N THR A 202 7.52 2.93 1.16
CA THR A 202 8.36 2.67 2.34
C THR A 202 9.68 3.40 2.20
N TRP A 203 10.33 3.66 3.34
CA TRP A 203 11.67 4.24 3.39
C TRP A 203 12.65 3.19 3.86
N THR A 204 13.78 3.08 3.17
CA THR A 204 14.90 2.24 3.60
C THR A 204 16.04 3.15 4.04
N ILE A 205 16.60 2.86 5.21
CA ILE A 205 17.71 3.61 5.80
C ILE A 205 18.79 2.60 6.17
N MET A 206 20.00 2.82 5.67
CA MET A 206 21.14 1.96 5.95
C MET A 206 22.37 2.80 6.26
N SER A 207 23.21 2.29 7.15
CA SER A 207 24.50 2.89 7.40
C SER A 207 25.52 1.85 7.84
N PHE A 208 26.79 2.13 7.57
CA PHE A 208 27.91 1.34 8.04
C PHE A 208 28.98 2.25 8.60
N LYS A 209 29.32 2.09 9.89
CA LYS A 209 30.35 2.88 10.61
C LYS A 209 30.24 4.40 10.38
N TYR A 210 29.05 4.90 10.05
CA TYR A 210 28.83 6.30 9.79
C TYR A 210 28.73 7.05 11.12
N LYS A 211 29.57 8.06 11.28
CA LYS A 211 29.56 8.93 12.46
C LYS A 211 29.20 10.33 12.00
N THR A 212 28.16 10.89 12.58
CA THR A 212 27.68 12.25 12.31
C THR A 212 27.41 12.96 13.62
N PHE A 213 27.58 14.28 13.63
CA PHE A 213 27.15 15.15 14.73
C PHE A 213 25.73 15.70 14.53
N HIS A 214 25.20 15.56 13.31
CA HIS A 214 23.90 16.08 12.93
C HIS A 214 22.96 14.94 12.55
N TYR A 215 21.76 14.96 13.12
CA TYR A 215 20.66 14.10 12.70
C TYR A 215 20.27 14.42 11.25
N LYS A 216 19.89 13.38 10.51
CA LYS A 216 19.36 13.50 9.14
C LYS A 216 17.85 13.44 9.22
N GLN A 217 17.20 14.46 8.67
CA GLN A 217 15.75 14.51 8.61
C GLN A 217 15.26 13.53 7.55
N ILE A 218 14.28 12.71 7.90
CA ILE A 218 13.58 11.85 6.96
C ILE A 218 12.35 12.61 6.50
N ASN A 219 12.25 12.89 5.20
CA ASN A 219 11.13 13.63 4.64
C ASN A 219 9.88 12.76 4.58
N MET A 220 8.98 12.95 5.55
CA MET A 220 7.65 12.37 5.49
C MET A 220 6.76 13.23 4.59
N TYR A 221 6.49 12.77 3.37
CA TYR A 221 5.61 13.48 2.42
C TYR A 221 4.14 13.53 2.85
N TYR A 222 3.77 12.75 3.88
CA TYR A 222 2.39 12.61 4.32
C TYR A 222 2.26 12.94 5.80
N ASP A 223 1.19 13.65 6.17
CA ASP A 223 0.74 13.84 7.56
C ASP A 223 0.07 12.57 8.09
N GLY A 224 0.77 11.45 7.99
CA GLY A 224 0.36 10.15 8.49
C GLY A 224 1.24 9.69 9.66
N ARG A 225 0.73 8.71 10.41
CA ARG A 225 1.54 7.99 11.39
C ARG A 225 2.60 7.18 10.69
N VAL A 226 3.80 7.15 11.25
CA VAL A 226 4.90 6.39 10.67
C VAL A 226 5.42 5.38 11.69
N ALA A 227 5.63 4.16 11.21
CA ALA A 227 6.33 3.13 11.97
C ALA A 227 7.74 2.96 11.38
N VAL A 228 8.76 3.12 12.22
CA VAL A 228 10.16 2.84 11.86
C VAL A 228 10.56 1.51 12.46
N SER A 229 10.91 0.53 11.64
CA SER A 229 11.34 -0.79 12.09
C SER A 229 12.85 -0.96 12.03
N GLN A 230 13.46 -1.34 13.15
CA GLN A 230 14.91 -1.60 13.24
C GLN A 230 15.27 -3.05 12.88
N ILE A 231 15.72 -3.28 11.64
CA ILE A 231 16.06 -4.61 11.14
C ILE A 231 17.36 -5.16 11.72
N SER A 232 18.43 -4.36 11.71
CA SER A 232 19.76 -4.77 12.15
C SER A 232 20.57 -3.61 12.67
N GLY A 233 21.40 -3.85 13.70
CA GLY A 233 22.28 -2.84 14.28
C GLY A 233 21.55 -1.85 15.19
N THR A 234 22.01 -0.62 15.19
CA THR A 234 21.55 0.43 16.11
C THR A 234 21.49 1.78 15.42
N PHE A 235 20.44 2.56 15.68
CA PHE A 235 20.31 3.96 15.25
C PHE A 235 19.86 4.84 16.40
N ASP A 236 20.53 5.98 16.56
CA ASP A 236 20.06 7.06 17.42
C ASP A 236 19.01 7.89 16.67
N TYR A 237 17.90 8.21 17.33
CA TYR A 237 16.82 9.02 16.76
C TYR A 237 16.52 10.23 17.64
N ARG A 238 15.93 11.25 17.01
CA ARG A 238 15.39 12.45 17.66
C ARG A 238 14.02 12.76 17.07
N LEU A 239 13.03 12.87 17.93
CA LEU A 239 11.68 13.31 17.57
C LEU A 239 11.56 14.79 17.86
N VAL A 240 11.24 15.53 16.81
CA VAL A 240 11.07 16.98 16.86
C VAL A 240 9.57 17.26 16.71
N PRO A 241 8.95 17.96 17.68
CA PRO A 241 7.56 18.38 17.60
C PRO A 241 7.29 19.20 16.33
N LYS A 242 6.11 19.04 15.73
CA LYS A 242 5.69 19.90 14.60
C LYS A 242 5.44 21.33 15.09
N ASN A 243 5.64 22.32 14.21
CA ASN A 243 5.24 23.71 14.47
C ASN A 243 3.70 23.78 14.61
N PRO A 244 3.13 24.50 15.60
CA PRO A 244 3.75 25.44 16.56
C PRO A 244 4.28 24.81 17.85
N CYS A 245 4.15 23.51 18.03
CA CYS A 245 4.47 22.82 19.29
C CYS A 245 5.96 22.80 19.66
N THR A 246 6.86 23.22 18.76
CA THR A 246 8.31 23.32 19.03
C THR A 246 8.67 24.23 20.20
N LYS A 247 7.79 25.16 20.59
CA LYS A 247 7.99 26.06 21.74
C LYS A 247 7.49 25.49 23.07
N ILE A 248 6.63 24.47 23.01
CA ILE A 248 5.88 23.93 24.15
C ILE A 248 6.44 22.55 24.51
N CYS A 249 6.61 21.70 23.50
CA CYS A 249 7.07 20.33 23.64
C CYS A 249 8.59 20.24 23.61
N ASN A 250 9.14 19.33 24.41
CA ASN A 250 10.55 18.96 24.33
C ASN A 250 10.81 18.02 23.14
N HIS A 251 12.06 18.00 22.69
CA HIS A 251 12.53 16.95 21.78
C HIS A 251 12.65 15.63 22.55
N LEU A 252 12.30 14.52 21.91
CA LEU A 252 12.49 13.19 22.48
C LEU A 252 13.64 12.49 21.77
N ASP A 253 14.68 12.18 22.51
CA ASP A 253 15.84 11.44 22.01
C ASP A 253 15.78 9.99 22.46
N GLY A 254 16.24 9.09 21.62
CA GLY A 254 16.31 7.68 21.96
C GLY A 254 17.20 6.88 21.02
N ARG A 255 17.26 5.58 21.26
CA ARG A 255 18.01 4.65 20.45
C ARG A 255 17.17 3.44 20.10
N LEU A 256 17.14 3.11 18.82
CA LEU A 256 16.61 1.86 18.31
C LEU A 256 17.75 0.86 18.18
N GLU A 257 17.60 -0.28 18.84
CA GLU A 257 18.57 -1.38 18.80
C GLU A 257 17.87 -2.69 18.43
N THR A 258 18.51 -3.50 17.60
CA THR A 258 18.07 -4.89 17.42
C THR A 258 18.62 -5.73 18.58
N TYR A 259 17.76 -6.25 19.45
CA TYR A 259 18.20 -7.13 20.54
C TYR A 259 18.86 -8.39 19.98
N HIS A 260 19.85 -8.95 20.69
CA HIS A 260 20.64 -10.14 20.30
C HIS A 260 19.81 -11.38 19.87
N THR A 261 18.51 -11.40 20.16
CA THR A 261 17.54 -12.41 19.67
C THR A 261 16.94 -12.12 18.29
N ARG A 262 17.43 -11.13 17.55
CA ARG A 262 16.89 -10.64 16.26
C ARG A 262 15.43 -10.17 16.36
N LYS A 263 15.07 -9.50 17.45
CA LYS A 263 13.73 -8.90 17.66
C LYS A 263 13.72 -7.47 17.15
N TYR A 264 12.66 -7.10 16.43
CA TYR A 264 12.45 -5.74 15.94
C TYR A 264 12.01 -4.80 17.06
N ASN A 265 12.50 -3.57 17.02
CA ASN A 265 11.85 -2.46 17.71
C ASN A 265 11.18 -1.58 16.65
N TYR A 266 9.92 -1.24 16.88
CA TYR A 266 9.23 -0.24 16.09
C TYR A 266 9.16 1.04 16.87
N LEU A 267 9.50 2.15 16.25
CA LEU A 267 9.12 3.46 16.75
C LEU A 267 7.89 3.94 15.99
N PHE A 268 6.81 4.14 16.72
CA PHE A 268 5.59 4.74 16.23
C PHE A 268 5.65 6.25 16.44
N LEU A 269 5.40 6.98 15.37
CA LEU A 269 5.44 8.43 15.26
C LEU A 269 4.10 8.98 14.78
#